data_AF-A0A9C8T0L0-F1
#
_entry.id   AF-A0A9C8T0L0-F1
#
_cell.length_a   1.000
_cell.length_b   1.000
_cell.length_c   1.000
_cell.angle_alpha   90.00
_cell.angle_beta   90.00
_cell.angle_gamma   90.00
#
_symmetry.space_group_name_H-M   'P 1'
#
loop_
_entity.id
_entity.type
_entity.pdbx_description
1 polymer ?
#
loop_
_entity_poly.entity_id
_entity_poly.type
_entity_poly.pdbx_seq_one_letter_code
_entity_poly.pdbx_strand_id
1 'polypeptide(L)'
;MRPDGADYPGCAGFCRDCGREHRLPPGDAVACCQELMARLDREGRIDFTRSRTGAEPRFSTAPLFGPERGKMFGVLVCRRPDGSRTVLRAFSGQYGGTWEVEGWVGPLFSARRFAAVSRATEERIKALGRRIDTLAAGSGARRDLVRRRRALSRALMRELHRLYCPVNFRGEQRTLARAFLEPGIPTGAGDCCAPKLLNHAARHNLLPLGLAEFYWGRENRSRSRQHGHFYPPCSGKCRPLLGFLLCGLEERI
;
A
#
# COMPACT_ATOMS: atom_id res chain seq x y z
N MET A 1 -7.29 10.06 -16.35
CA MET A 1 -7.21 8.59 -16.45
C MET A 1 -8.62 8.04 -16.34
N ARG A 2 -8.99 7.15 -17.25
CA ARG A 2 -10.39 6.78 -17.53
C ARG A 2 -10.94 5.73 -16.55
N PRO A 3 -12.27 5.62 -16.41
CA PRO A 3 -12.92 4.54 -15.66
C PRO A 3 -12.75 3.15 -16.31
N ASP A 4 -12.60 3.09 -17.63
CA ASP A 4 -12.52 1.84 -18.40
C ASP A 4 -11.13 1.18 -18.39
N GLY A 5 -10.07 1.93 -18.02
CA GLY A 5 -8.70 1.44 -17.98
C GLY A 5 -8.03 1.29 -19.35
N ALA A 6 -8.63 1.77 -20.45
CA ALA A 6 -8.12 1.57 -21.82
C ALA A 6 -6.67 2.06 -22.03
N ASP A 7 -6.29 3.15 -21.34
CA ASP A 7 -4.95 3.76 -21.42
C ASP A 7 -4.08 3.44 -20.18
N TYR A 8 -4.35 2.35 -19.45
CA TYR A 8 -3.61 2.04 -18.21
C TYR A 8 -2.17 1.57 -18.52
N PRO A 9 -1.11 2.26 -18.05
CA PRO A 9 0.26 1.94 -18.45
C PRO A 9 0.89 0.79 -17.67
N GLY A 10 0.19 0.20 -16.69
CA GLY A 10 0.77 -0.78 -15.79
C GLY A 10 1.58 -0.11 -14.68
N CYS A 11 2.71 -0.71 -14.32
CA CYS A 11 3.66 -0.13 -13.39
C CYS A 11 5.10 -0.23 -13.88
N ALA A 12 5.95 0.69 -13.40
CA ALA A 12 7.34 0.78 -13.78
C ALA A 12 8.19 1.37 -12.66
N GLY A 13 9.49 1.08 -12.68
CA GLY A 13 10.47 1.71 -11.79
C GLY A 13 11.91 1.40 -12.19
N PHE A 14 12.82 2.30 -11.86
CA PHE A 14 14.25 2.13 -12.12
C PHE A 14 14.94 1.34 -11.00
N CYS A 15 15.69 0.31 -11.35
CA CYS A 15 16.50 -0.48 -10.43
C CYS A 15 17.96 -0.05 -10.50
N ARG A 16 18.50 0.44 -9.38
CA ARG A 16 19.91 0.85 -9.31
C ARG A 16 20.90 -0.32 -9.33
N ASP A 17 20.45 -1.54 -9.03
CA ASP A 17 21.32 -2.70 -8.93
C ASP A 17 21.68 -3.27 -10.29
N CYS A 18 20.71 -3.33 -11.22
CA CYS A 18 20.93 -3.77 -12.59
C CYS A 18 21.05 -2.61 -13.59
N GLY A 19 20.79 -1.37 -13.17
CA GLY A 19 20.86 -0.17 -14.02
C GLY A 19 19.75 -0.05 -15.07
N ARG A 20 18.61 -0.73 -14.90
CA ARG A 20 17.52 -0.77 -15.88
C ARG A 20 16.19 -0.28 -15.31
N GLU A 21 15.33 0.22 -16.19
CA GLU A 21 13.92 0.44 -15.87
C GLU A 21 13.13 -0.83 -16.14
N HIS A 22 12.49 -1.37 -15.10
CA HIS A 22 11.60 -2.52 -15.20
C HIS A 22 10.15 -2.08 -15.33
N ARG A 23 9.37 -2.85 -16.07
CA ARG A 23 7.95 -2.56 -16.34
C ARG A 23 7.12 -3.84 -16.22
N LEU A 24 5.89 -3.69 -15.74
CA LEU A 24 4.87 -4.72 -15.73
C LEU A 24 3.59 -4.12 -16.33
N PRO A 25 3.11 -4.62 -17.48
CA PRO A 25 1.89 -4.11 -18.11
C PRO A 25 0.63 -4.36 -17.25
N PRO A 26 -0.53 -3.79 -17.63
CA PRO A 26 -1.81 -4.15 -17.00
C PRO A 26 -2.18 -5.62 -17.18
N GLY A 27 -1.91 -6.20 -18.36
CA GLY A 27 -2.46 -7.51 -18.75
C GLY A 27 -3.96 -7.59 -18.47
N ASP A 28 -4.43 -8.74 -18.00
CA ASP A 28 -5.83 -8.95 -17.60
C ASP A 28 -6.21 -8.28 -16.27
N ALA A 29 -5.30 -7.57 -15.60
CA ALA A 29 -5.58 -7.00 -14.28
C ALA A 29 -6.64 -5.90 -14.32
N VAL A 30 -6.81 -5.20 -15.45
CA VAL A 30 -7.88 -4.21 -15.65
C VAL A 30 -9.25 -4.90 -15.58
N ALA A 31 -9.44 -6.00 -16.32
CA ALA A 31 -10.68 -6.77 -16.28
C ALA A 31 -10.96 -7.33 -14.87
N CYS A 32 -9.95 -7.90 -14.20
CA CYS A 32 -10.11 -8.38 -12.83
C CYS A 32 -10.38 -7.24 -11.82
N CYS A 33 -9.90 -6.01 -12.08
CA CYS A 33 -10.28 -4.85 -11.27
C CYS A 33 -11.75 -4.48 -11.46
N GLN A 34 -12.26 -4.53 -12.69
CA GLN A 34 -13.69 -4.29 -12.96
C GLN A 34 -14.58 -5.33 -12.29
N GLU A 35 -14.18 -6.61 -12.30
CA GLU A 35 -14.84 -7.67 -11.52
C GLU A 35 -14.82 -7.38 -10.02
N LEU A 36 -13.69 -6.91 -9.50
CA LEU A 36 -13.56 -6.51 -8.10
C LEU A 36 -14.45 -5.31 -7.76
N MET A 37 -14.52 -4.30 -8.63
CA MET A 37 -15.44 -3.17 -8.48
C MET A 37 -16.89 -3.64 -8.41
N ALA A 38 -17.32 -4.49 -9.35
CA ALA A 38 -18.67 -5.05 -9.36
C ALA A 38 -18.97 -5.87 -8.09
N ARG A 39 -17.97 -6.57 -7.57
CA ARG A 39 -18.09 -7.31 -6.30
C ARG A 39 -18.21 -6.37 -5.09
N LEU A 40 -17.39 -5.32 -5.03
CA LEU A 40 -17.45 -4.30 -3.97
C LEU A 40 -18.80 -3.59 -3.94
N ASP A 41 -19.35 -3.30 -5.11
CA ASP A 41 -20.67 -2.69 -5.27
C ASP A 41 -21.78 -3.63 -4.78
N ARG A 42 -21.80 -4.88 -5.30
CA ARG A 42 -22.80 -5.89 -4.93
C ARG A 42 -22.78 -6.27 -3.45
N GLU A 43 -21.58 -6.44 -2.86
CA GLU A 43 -21.46 -6.93 -1.48
C GLU A 43 -21.39 -5.82 -0.44
N GLY A 44 -21.01 -4.59 -0.81
CA GLY A 44 -20.91 -3.47 0.13
C GLY A 44 -19.85 -3.63 1.23
N ARG A 45 -18.88 -4.54 1.03
CA ARG A 45 -17.85 -4.95 2.01
C ARG A 45 -16.62 -5.53 1.32
N ILE A 46 -15.56 -5.80 2.09
CA ILE A 46 -14.31 -6.38 1.57
C ILE A 46 -13.97 -7.79 2.09
N ASP A 47 -14.57 -8.24 3.19
CA ASP A 47 -14.32 -9.53 3.85
C ASP A 47 -15.11 -10.68 3.19
N PHE A 48 -14.93 -10.81 1.89
CA PHE A 48 -15.59 -11.71 0.96
C PHE A 48 -15.63 -13.21 1.30
N THR A 49 -14.75 -13.68 2.18
CA THR A 49 -14.68 -15.09 2.60
C THR A 49 -15.72 -15.44 3.65
N ARG A 50 -16.24 -14.44 4.37
CA ARG A 50 -17.22 -14.65 5.43
C ARG A 50 -18.64 -14.63 4.89
N SER A 51 -19.52 -15.42 5.50
CA SER A 51 -20.95 -15.37 5.20
C SER A 51 -21.55 -13.98 5.40
N ARG A 52 -22.75 -13.74 4.87
CA ARG A 52 -23.44 -12.45 5.04
C ARG A 52 -23.77 -12.14 6.50
N THR A 53 -24.05 -13.16 7.30
CA THR A 53 -24.32 -13.04 8.75
C THR A 53 -23.05 -12.92 9.59
N GLY A 54 -21.90 -13.38 9.09
CA GLY A 54 -20.60 -13.26 9.75
C GLY A 54 -19.79 -12.02 9.34
N ALA A 55 -20.38 -11.12 8.56
CA ALA A 55 -19.75 -9.89 8.10
C ALA A 55 -19.31 -9.02 9.28
N GLU A 56 -18.08 -8.52 9.26
CA GLU A 56 -17.67 -7.55 10.28
C GLU A 56 -18.03 -6.12 9.85
N PRO A 57 -18.70 -5.32 10.70
CA PRO A 57 -19.09 -3.95 10.35
C PRO A 57 -17.92 -3.06 9.88
N ARG A 58 -16.73 -3.26 10.45
CA ARG A 58 -15.50 -2.53 10.08
C ARG A 58 -15.01 -2.77 8.64
N PHE A 59 -15.51 -3.79 7.96
CA PHE A 59 -15.15 -4.12 6.59
C PHE A 59 -16.17 -3.65 5.55
N SER A 60 -17.20 -2.90 5.98
CA SER A 60 -18.13 -2.22 5.06
C SER A 60 -17.41 -1.21 4.16
N THR A 61 -17.89 -1.04 2.93
CA THR A 61 -17.44 0.01 2.00
C THR A 61 -18.18 1.34 2.16
N ALA A 62 -19.29 1.37 2.92
CA ALA A 62 -20.09 2.58 3.09
C ALA A 62 -19.28 3.80 3.60
N PRO A 63 -18.35 3.66 4.59
CA PRO A 63 -17.54 4.80 5.05
C PRO A 63 -16.66 5.42 3.96
N LEU A 64 -16.25 4.66 2.93
CA LEU A 64 -15.46 5.14 1.80
C LEU A 64 -16.23 6.16 0.95
N PHE A 65 -17.55 6.08 0.91
CA PHE A 65 -18.41 7.05 0.24
C PHE A 65 -18.79 8.23 1.15
N GLY A 66 -18.49 8.12 2.45
CA GLY A 66 -18.75 9.14 3.46
C GLY A 66 -17.47 9.82 3.98
N PRO A 67 -17.27 9.86 5.31
CA PRO A 67 -16.21 10.66 5.94
C PRO A 67 -14.80 10.12 5.74
N GLU A 68 -14.63 8.79 5.60
CA GLU A 68 -13.29 8.20 5.37
C GLU A 68 -12.74 8.56 4.00
N ARG A 69 -13.65 8.77 3.03
CA ARG A 69 -13.36 8.96 1.60
C ARG A 69 -12.68 7.73 1.01
N GLY A 70 -12.71 7.63 -0.31
CA GLY A 70 -12.30 6.42 -1.02
C GLY A 70 -10.87 5.93 -0.74
N LYS A 71 -10.57 4.75 -1.27
CA LYS A 71 -9.31 4.04 -1.06
C LYS A 71 -8.79 3.48 -2.37
N MET A 72 -7.46 3.37 -2.48
CA MET A 72 -6.85 2.62 -3.58
C MET A 72 -6.96 1.12 -3.32
N PHE A 73 -7.42 0.40 -4.34
CA PHE A 73 -7.42 -1.05 -4.46
C PHE A 73 -6.53 -1.44 -5.63
N GLY A 74 -5.94 -2.64 -5.58
CA GLY A 74 -5.12 -3.14 -6.68
C GLY A 74 -5.23 -4.64 -6.84
N VAL A 75 -5.04 -5.07 -8.08
CA VAL A 75 -5.08 -6.47 -8.51
C VAL A 75 -3.77 -6.81 -9.20
N LEU A 76 -3.25 -8.00 -8.90
CA LEU A 76 -2.13 -8.60 -9.61
C LEU A 76 -2.54 -9.98 -10.12
N VAL A 77 -2.54 -10.14 -11.43
CA VAL A 77 -2.72 -11.43 -12.09
C VAL A 77 -1.37 -12.12 -12.15
N CYS A 78 -1.30 -13.38 -11.71
CA CYS A 78 -0.08 -14.17 -11.74
C CYS A 78 -0.31 -15.57 -12.34
N ARG A 79 0.77 -16.18 -12.80
CA ARG A 79 0.89 -17.61 -13.06
C ARG A 79 1.56 -18.30 -11.87
N ARG A 80 1.02 -19.43 -11.43
CA ARG A 80 1.62 -20.32 -10.43
C ARG A 80 2.69 -21.21 -11.07
N PRO A 81 3.57 -21.85 -10.28
CA PRO A 81 4.54 -22.83 -10.80
C PRO A 81 3.91 -24.00 -11.56
N ASP A 82 2.69 -24.41 -11.18
CA ASP A 82 1.92 -25.45 -11.86
C ASP A 82 1.26 -24.99 -13.19
N GLY A 83 1.53 -23.75 -13.61
CA GLY A 83 0.95 -23.14 -14.81
C GLY A 83 -0.45 -22.53 -14.61
N SER A 84 -1.12 -22.80 -13.49
CA SER A 84 -2.46 -22.27 -13.23
C SER A 84 -2.44 -20.76 -12.97
N ARG A 85 -3.54 -20.08 -13.32
CA ARG A 85 -3.71 -18.65 -13.07
C ARG A 85 -4.17 -18.39 -11.62
N THR A 86 -3.68 -17.30 -11.03
CA THR A 86 -4.17 -16.77 -9.75
C THR A 86 -4.34 -15.25 -9.81
N VAL A 87 -5.23 -14.73 -8.98
CA VAL A 87 -5.51 -13.29 -8.86
C VAL A 87 -5.32 -12.88 -7.41
N LEU A 88 -4.36 -12.00 -7.18
CA LEU A 88 -4.09 -11.39 -5.88
C LEU A 88 -4.76 -10.02 -5.82
N ARG A 89 -5.23 -9.65 -4.63
CA ARG A 89 -5.86 -8.34 -4.37
C ARG A 89 -5.28 -7.68 -3.14
N ALA A 90 -5.14 -6.37 -3.16
CA ALA A 90 -4.64 -5.57 -2.05
C ALA A 90 -5.40 -4.24 -1.94
N PHE A 91 -5.34 -3.63 -0.77
CA PHE A 91 -5.76 -2.25 -0.55
C PHE A 91 -4.62 -1.43 0.06
N SER A 92 -4.66 -0.11 -0.19
CA SER A 92 -3.67 0.82 0.36
C SER A 92 -3.89 1.08 1.86
N GLY A 93 -2.80 1.05 2.62
CA GLY A 93 -2.84 1.31 4.05
C GLY A 93 -3.58 0.23 4.83
N GLN A 94 -4.32 0.68 5.84
CA GLN A 94 -5.26 -0.14 6.62
C GLN A 94 -6.68 -0.03 6.07
N TYR A 95 -7.50 -1.03 6.41
CA TYR A 95 -8.94 -1.04 6.27
C TYR A 95 -9.56 -1.40 7.63
N GLY A 96 -10.51 -0.59 8.12
CA GLY A 96 -11.14 -0.86 9.42
C GLY A 96 -10.14 -0.98 10.58
N GLY A 97 -9.01 -0.27 10.51
CA GLY A 97 -7.94 -0.28 11.51
C GLY A 97 -6.97 -1.48 11.46
N THR A 98 -7.06 -2.36 10.45
CA THR A 98 -6.13 -3.49 10.26
C THR A 98 -5.51 -3.48 8.86
N TRP A 99 -4.31 -4.06 8.73
CA TRP A 99 -3.69 -4.33 7.43
C TRP A 99 -4.03 -5.72 6.88
N GLU A 100 -4.48 -6.62 7.75
CA GLU A 100 -4.68 -8.03 7.43
C GLU A 100 -6.19 -8.31 7.40
N VAL A 101 -6.66 -8.74 6.22
CA VAL A 101 -8.03 -9.18 5.96
C VAL A 101 -7.93 -10.43 5.10
N GLU A 102 -8.68 -11.47 5.44
CA GLU A 102 -8.61 -12.75 4.74
C GLU A 102 -8.90 -12.61 3.24
N GLY A 103 -8.10 -13.27 2.41
CA GLY A 103 -8.16 -13.17 0.94
C GLY A 103 -7.56 -11.89 0.36
N TRP A 104 -6.98 -11.01 1.18
CA TRP A 104 -6.22 -9.84 0.74
C TRP A 104 -4.73 -10.01 1.06
N VAL A 105 -3.87 -9.50 0.18
CA VAL A 105 -2.43 -9.46 0.43
C VAL A 105 -2.13 -8.42 1.51
N GLY A 106 -1.49 -8.88 2.57
CA GLY A 106 -1.10 -8.07 3.73
C GLY A 106 0.11 -7.16 3.51
N PRO A 107 0.61 -6.51 4.58
CA PRO A 107 1.69 -5.55 4.51
C PRO A 107 3.07 -6.20 4.28
N LEU A 108 4.08 -5.38 3.92
CA LEU A 108 5.48 -5.81 3.72
C LEU A 108 6.23 -6.12 5.04
N PHE A 109 5.56 -5.92 6.18
CA PHE A 109 6.10 -6.03 7.52
C PHE A 109 5.15 -6.85 8.40
N SER A 110 5.62 -7.29 9.57
CA SER A 110 4.75 -7.94 10.55
C SER A 110 3.90 -6.90 11.29
N ALA A 111 2.58 -6.95 11.15
CA ALA A 111 1.66 -6.05 11.86
C ALA A 111 1.84 -6.14 13.39
N ARG A 112 2.08 -7.35 13.92
CA ARG A 112 2.39 -7.58 15.34
C ARG A 112 3.67 -6.86 15.78
N ARG A 113 4.77 -6.99 15.03
CA ARG A 113 6.04 -6.31 15.37
C ARG A 113 5.91 -4.80 15.22
N PHE A 114 5.19 -4.33 14.20
CA PHE A 114 4.89 -2.92 14.02
C PHE A 114 4.20 -2.35 15.26
N ALA A 115 3.12 -2.99 15.72
CA ALA A 115 2.39 -2.54 16.91
C ALA A 115 3.26 -2.56 18.17
N ALA A 116 4.12 -3.58 18.33
CA ALA A 116 5.03 -3.68 19.47
C ALA A 116 6.05 -2.53 19.52
N VAL A 117 6.56 -2.09 18.36
CA VAL A 117 7.51 -0.97 18.25
C VAL A 117 6.81 0.38 18.38
N SER A 118 5.61 0.53 17.81
CA SER A 118 4.98 1.84 17.67
C SER A 118 4.16 2.28 18.88
N ARG A 119 3.49 1.36 19.59
CA ARG A 119 2.45 1.67 20.59
C ARG A 119 2.89 2.70 21.63
N ALA A 120 3.96 2.42 22.38
CA ALA A 120 4.42 3.30 23.46
C ALA A 120 4.90 4.66 22.94
N THR A 121 5.55 4.69 21.78
CA THR A 121 6.05 5.94 21.20
C THR A 121 4.92 6.80 20.62
N GLU A 122 3.92 6.18 19.98
CA GLU A 122 2.72 6.86 19.50
C GLU A 122 1.89 7.47 20.64
N GLU A 123 1.74 6.75 21.76
CA GLU A 123 1.09 7.27 22.98
C GLU A 123 1.79 8.53 23.50
N ARG A 124 3.13 8.50 23.56
CA ARG A 124 3.94 9.67 23.94
C ARG A 124 3.79 10.83 22.95
N ILE A 125 3.77 10.55 21.65
CA ILE A 125 3.55 11.57 20.60
C ILE A 125 2.16 12.20 20.73
N LYS A 126 1.12 11.40 21.00
CA LYS A 126 -0.25 11.88 21.25
C LYS A 126 -0.33 12.72 22.52
N ALA A 127 0.29 12.29 23.61
CA ALA A 127 0.34 13.05 24.86
C ALA A 127 1.05 14.40 24.69
N LEU A 128 2.17 14.44 23.95
CA LEU A 128 2.83 15.69 23.59
C LEU A 128 1.96 16.58 22.71
N GLY A 129 1.19 16.00 21.77
CA GLY A 129 0.21 16.72 20.96
C GLY A 129 -0.80 17.46 21.83
N ARG A 130 -1.47 16.74 22.74
CA ARG A 130 -2.44 17.34 23.68
C ARG A 130 -1.84 18.48 24.51
N ARG A 131 -0.60 18.32 24.99
CA ARG A 131 0.11 19.37 25.74
C ARG A 131 0.49 20.58 24.88
N ILE A 132 0.77 20.38 23.59
CA ILE A 132 1.03 21.49 22.68
C ILE A 132 -0.25 22.31 22.50
N ASP A 133 -1.40 21.65 22.38
CA ASP A 133 -2.69 22.32 22.14
C ASP A 133 -3.12 23.23 23.31
N THR A 134 -2.68 22.94 24.55
CA THR A 134 -2.97 23.79 25.73
C THR A 134 -2.02 24.98 25.89
N LEU A 135 -0.96 25.09 25.10
CA LEU A 135 0.05 26.16 25.23
C LEU A 135 -0.19 27.29 24.24
N ALA A 136 0.02 28.53 24.70
CA ALA A 136 -0.07 29.73 23.87
C ALA A 136 0.82 29.64 22.63
N ALA A 137 0.27 30.06 21.48
CA ALA A 137 0.99 30.17 20.23
C ALA A 137 2.24 31.05 20.41
N GLY A 138 3.37 30.62 19.84
CA GLY A 138 4.63 31.38 19.94
C GLY A 138 5.35 31.33 21.30
N SER A 139 4.83 30.62 22.32
CA SER A 139 5.59 30.43 23.57
C SER A 139 6.83 29.55 23.38
N GLY A 140 7.89 29.81 24.17
CA GLY A 140 9.12 29.00 24.16
C GLY A 140 8.84 27.52 24.48
N ALA A 141 8.03 27.28 25.52
CA ALA A 141 7.59 25.94 25.90
C ALA A 141 6.86 25.20 24.76
N ARG A 142 5.99 25.88 24.01
CA ARG A 142 5.31 25.29 22.84
C ARG A 142 6.32 24.90 21.76
N ARG A 143 7.26 25.79 21.42
CA ARG A 143 8.32 25.50 20.44
C ARG A 143 9.12 24.26 20.84
N ASP A 144 9.45 24.12 22.12
CA ASP A 144 10.25 23.01 22.63
C ASP A 144 9.50 21.67 22.54
N LEU A 145 8.22 21.65 22.93
CA LEU A 145 7.39 20.45 22.80
C LEU A 145 7.17 20.07 21.33
N VAL A 146 7.00 21.04 20.42
CA VAL A 146 6.92 20.78 18.97
C VAL A 146 8.22 20.15 18.46
N ARG A 147 9.39 20.68 18.85
CA ARG A 147 10.69 20.10 18.48
C ARG A 147 10.82 18.66 18.99
N ARG A 148 10.48 18.41 20.27
CA ARG A 148 10.54 17.08 20.89
C ARG A 148 9.59 16.08 20.23
N ARG A 149 8.34 16.47 19.96
CA ARG A 149 7.36 15.65 19.25
C ARG A 149 7.88 15.26 17.86
N ARG A 150 8.40 16.24 17.09
CA ARG A 150 8.97 15.97 15.75
C ARG A 150 10.16 15.02 15.81
N ALA A 151 11.05 15.19 16.79
CA ALA A 151 12.20 14.29 16.98
C ALA A 151 11.77 12.85 17.27
N LEU A 152 10.80 12.65 18.17
CA LEU A 152 10.22 11.34 18.47
C LEU A 152 9.55 10.72 17.24
N SER A 153 8.74 11.48 16.49
CA SER A 153 8.12 10.98 15.26
C SER A 153 9.16 10.54 14.22
N ARG A 154 10.24 11.32 14.03
CA ARG A 154 11.32 10.94 13.11
C ARG A 154 12.06 9.69 13.57
N ALA A 155 12.34 9.57 14.87
CA ALA A 155 12.99 8.39 15.43
C ALA A 155 12.13 7.13 15.22
N LEU A 156 10.84 7.22 15.55
CA LEU A 156 9.90 6.12 15.34
C LEU A 156 9.81 5.72 13.87
N MET A 157 9.66 6.67 12.94
CA MET A 157 9.59 6.34 11.51
C MET A 157 10.84 5.60 11.02
N ARG A 158 12.03 5.96 11.51
CA ARG A 158 13.27 5.24 11.17
C ARG A 158 13.26 3.79 11.68
N GLU A 159 12.71 3.54 12.87
CA GLU A 159 12.57 2.18 13.39
C GLU A 159 11.53 1.39 12.62
N LEU A 160 10.38 1.99 12.32
CA LEU A 160 9.34 1.35 11.53
C LEU A 160 9.84 0.97 10.14
N HIS A 161 10.58 1.84 9.45
CA HIS A 161 11.16 1.52 8.13
C HIS A 161 12.10 0.31 8.13
N ARG A 162 12.71 -0.04 9.27
CA ARG A 162 13.53 -1.27 9.39
C ARG A 162 12.70 -2.55 9.41
N LEU A 163 11.40 -2.47 9.73
CA LEU A 163 10.50 -3.62 9.72
C LEU A 163 10.05 -4.01 8.30
N TYR A 164 10.19 -3.11 7.33
CA TYR A 164 9.82 -3.34 5.94
C TYR A 164 11.00 -4.00 5.23
N CYS A 165 10.84 -5.27 4.89
CA CYS A 165 11.85 -6.06 4.19
C CYS A 165 11.28 -6.66 2.89
N PRO A 166 11.05 -5.83 1.85
CA PRO A 166 10.64 -6.32 0.54
C PRO A 166 11.64 -7.33 -0.06
N VAL A 167 11.10 -8.25 -0.85
CA VAL A 167 11.83 -9.24 -1.64
C VAL A 167 11.55 -9.00 -3.13
N ASN A 168 12.57 -9.09 -3.97
CA ASN A 168 12.43 -9.01 -5.43
C ASN A 168 12.40 -10.38 -6.11
N PHE A 169 12.28 -10.42 -7.44
CA PHE A 169 12.22 -11.67 -8.20
C PHE A 169 13.58 -12.37 -8.37
N ARG A 170 14.70 -11.75 -7.96
CA ARG A 170 15.98 -12.45 -7.76
C ARG A 170 16.07 -13.15 -6.39
N GLY A 171 15.07 -13.00 -5.53
CA GLY A 171 15.08 -13.52 -4.16
C GLY A 171 15.88 -12.65 -3.18
N GLU A 172 16.32 -11.46 -3.59
CA GLU A 172 17.06 -10.56 -2.72
C GLU A 172 16.10 -9.87 -1.74
N GLN A 173 16.47 -9.83 -0.46
CA GLN A 173 15.73 -9.12 0.56
C GLN A 173 16.49 -7.88 1.03
N ARG A 174 15.81 -6.74 1.13
CA ARG A 174 16.42 -5.48 1.61
C ARG A 174 15.47 -4.74 2.54
N THR A 175 16.03 -4.03 3.52
CA THR A 175 15.25 -3.03 4.27
C THR A 175 14.69 -1.97 3.32
N LEU A 176 13.55 -1.37 3.62
CA LEU A 176 12.97 -0.30 2.80
C LEU A 176 13.96 0.85 2.54
N ALA A 177 14.75 1.24 3.54
CA ALA A 177 15.81 2.26 3.40
C ALA A 177 16.86 1.92 2.33
N ARG A 178 17.13 0.63 2.11
CA ARG A 178 18.02 0.16 1.05
C ARG A 178 17.27 -0.08 -0.25
N ALA A 179 16.01 -0.51 -0.24
CA ALA A 179 15.28 -0.78 -1.48
C ALA A 179 14.80 0.50 -2.19
N PHE A 180 14.58 1.59 -1.44
CA PHE A 180 14.04 2.84 -1.95
C PHE A 180 15.14 3.70 -2.61
N LEU A 181 14.87 4.20 -3.82
CA LEU A 181 15.84 4.95 -4.62
C LEU A 181 16.10 6.38 -4.11
N GLU A 182 15.05 7.08 -3.67
CA GLU A 182 15.11 8.50 -3.31
C GLU A 182 15.44 8.72 -1.83
N PRO A 183 16.11 9.83 -1.46
CA PRO A 183 16.28 10.20 -0.07
C PRO A 183 14.92 10.60 0.56
N GLY A 184 14.75 10.32 1.85
CA GLY A 184 13.57 10.77 2.59
C GLY A 184 12.30 9.97 2.29
N ILE A 185 12.30 8.69 2.65
CA ILE A 185 11.15 7.78 2.48
C ILE A 185 9.86 8.42 3.03
N PRO A 186 8.83 8.63 2.19
CA PRO A 186 7.58 9.22 2.62
C PRO A 186 6.77 8.25 3.48
N THR A 187 5.97 8.78 4.42
CA THR A 187 5.07 7.96 5.25
C THR A 187 4.13 7.14 4.37
N GLY A 188 4.05 5.83 4.67
CA GLY A 188 3.25 4.87 3.93
C GLY A 188 3.90 4.31 2.67
N ALA A 189 5.17 4.64 2.39
CA ALA A 189 5.94 3.92 1.36
C ALA A 189 5.98 2.42 1.68
N GLY A 190 5.78 1.59 0.65
CA GLY A 190 5.66 0.14 0.82
C GLY A 190 4.30 -0.35 1.33
N ASP A 191 3.35 0.52 1.68
CA ASP A 191 2.00 0.12 2.14
C ASP A 191 0.90 0.34 1.07
N CYS A 192 1.32 0.70 -0.15
CA CYS A 192 0.45 0.77 -1.33
C CYS A 192 0.21 -0.62 -1.94
N CYS A 193 -0.76 -0.73 -2.86
CA CYS A 193 -1.18 -2.00 -3.44
C CYS A 193 -0.04 -2.68 -4.21
N ALA A 194 0.59 -2.00 -5.18
CA ALA A 194 1.64 -2.64 -5.99
C ALA A 194 2.82 -3.19 -5.20
N PRO A 195 3.43 -2.47 -4.23
CA PRO A 195 4.47 -3.05 -3.39
C PRO A 195 4.05 -4.33 -2.66
N LYS A 196 2.84 -4.36 -2.09
CA LYS A 196 2.29 -5.54 -1.39
C LYS A 196 2.17 -6.73 -2.32
N LEU A 197 1.51 -6.52 -3.45
CA LEU A 197 1.23 -7.53 -4.46
C LEU A 197 2.53 -8.14 -5.02
N LEU A 198 3.49 -7.30 -5.42
CA LEU A 198 4.75 -7.75 -6.00
C LEU A 198 5.63 -8.49 -4.99
N ASN A 199 5.76 -7.96 -3.76
CA ASN A 199 6.50 -8.63 -2.71
C ASN A 199 5.89 -10.00 -2.37
N HIS A 200 4.55 -10.09 -2.31
CA HIS A 200 3.87 -11.36 -2.09
C HIS A 200 4.14 -12.33 -3.25
N ALA A 201 3.98 -11.89 -4.51
CA ALA A 201 4.27 -12.73 -5.66
C ALA A 201 5.70 -13.29 -5.65
N ALA A 202 6.70 -12.43 -5.38
CA ALA A 202 8.10 -12.85 -5.28
C ALA A 202 8.32 -13.89 -4.17
N ARG A 203 7.75 -13.69 -2.97
CA ARG A 203 7.87 -14.62 -1.84
C ARG A 203 7.22 -15.98 -2.07
N HIS A 204 6.19 -16.03 -2.92
CA HIS A 204 5.42 -17.23 -3.20
C HIS A 204 5.74 -17.85 -4.56
N ASN A 205 6.83 -17.43 -5.22
CA ASN A 205 7.23 -17.90 -6.54
C ASN A 205 6.11 -17.81 -7.60
N LEU A 206 5.30 -16.76 -7.51
CA LEU A 206 4.29 -16.45 -8.51
C LEU A 206 4.92 -15.57 -9.58
N LEU A 207 4.58 -15.80 -10.84
CA LEU A 207 5.00 -14.96 -11.96
C LEU A 207 3.93 -13.90 -12.26
N PRO A 208 4.16 -12.62 -11.95
CA PRO A 208 3.27 -11.54 -12.38
C PRO A 208 3.06 -11.50 -13.89
N LEU A 209 1.79 -11.42 -14.31
CA LEU A 209 1.38 -11.25 -15.70
C LEU A 209 0.79 -9.87 -15.96
N GLY A 210 0.21 -9.23 -14.93
CA GLY A 210 -0.39 -7.92 -15.08
C GLY A 210 -0.78 -7.29 -13.76
N LEU A 211 -0.67 -5.96 -13.66
CA LEU A 211 -1.01 -5.18 -12.47
C LEU A 211 -1.86 -3.97 -12.82
N ALA A 212 -2.95 -3.76 -12.08
CA ALA A 212 -3.75 -2.55 -12.15
C ALA A 212 -4.21 -2.10 -10.76
N GLU A 213 -4.37 -0.79 -10.59
CA GLU A 213 -4.93 -0.17 -9.39
C GLU A 213 -6.05 0.81 -9.76
N PHE A 214 -7.04 0.92 -8.89
CA PHE A 214 -8.16 1.83 -9.01
C PHE A 214 -8.52 2.45 -7.68
N TYR A 215 -9.25 3.57 -7.74
CA TYR A 215 -9.76 4.25 -6.57
C TYR A 215 -11.25 3.96 -6.37
N TRP A 216 -11.64 3.60 -5.14
CA TRP A 216 -13.01 3.24 -4.82
C TRP A 216 -13.55 4.07 -3.66
N GLY A 217 -14.62 4.83 -3.93
CA GLY A 217 -15.33 5.65 -2.96
C GLY A 217 -15.29 7.15 -3.29
N ARG A 218 -15.73 8.00 -2.36
CA ARG A 218 -15.80 9.45 -2.54
C ARG A 218 -14.43 10.04 -2.88
N GLU A 219 -14.41 11.07 -3.72
CA GLU A 219 -13.18 11.77 -4.11
C GLU A 219 -12.30 12.13 -2.92
N ASN A 220 -10.99 11.99 -3.12
CA ASN A 220 -10.03 12.41 -2.11
C ASN A 220 -10.06 13.93 -1.93
N ARG A 221 -9.43 14.43 -0.86
CA ARG A 221 -9.50 15.87 -0.51
C ARG A 221 -8.98 16.80 -1.61
N SER A 222 -7.97 16.36 -2.37
CA SER A 222 -7.38 17.11 -3.47
C SER A 222 -8.12 16.93 -4.80
N ARG A 223 -9.22 16.16 -4.84
CA ARG A 223 -9.99 15.81 -6.05
C ARG A 223 -9.15 15.18 -7.17
N SER A 224 -8.00 14.61 -6.82
CA SER A 224 -7.07 13.97 -7.75
C SER A 224 -7.36 12.47 -7.94
N ARG A 225 -8.33 11.94 -7.20
CA ARG A 225 -8.78 10.55 -7.23
C ARG A 225 -10.30 10.50 -7.26
N GLN A 226 -10.84 9.83 -8.27
CA GLN A 226 -12.27 9.73 -8.55
C GLN A 226 -12.73 8.28 -8.45
N HIS A 227 -13.98 8.07 -8.04
CA HIS A 227 -14.58 6.76 -7.86
C HIS A 227 -14.54 5.94 -9.16
N GLY A 228 -14.07 4.69 -9.10
CA GLY A 228 -14.03 3.77 -10.24
C GLY A 228 -12.89 4.04 -11.23
N HIS A 229 -12.10 5.10 -11.05
CA HIS A 229 -11.03 5.43 -11.99
C HIS A 229 -9.75 4.66 -11.68
N PHE A 230 -9.06 4.27 -12.75
CA PHE A 230 -7.76 3.63 -12.65
C PHE A 230 -6.63 4.64 -12.47
N TYR A 231 -5.61 4.26 -11.70
CA TYR A 231 -4.40 5.07 -11.51
C TYR A 231 -3.16 4.16 -11.41
N PRO A 232 -2.01 4.54 -12.00
CA PRO A 232 -0.81 3.75 -11.83
C PRO A 232 -0.32 3.86 -10.38
N PRO A 233 0.57 2.96 -9.94
CA PRO A 233 1.23 3.12 -8.66
C PRO A 233 1.86 4.51 -8.53
N CYS A 234 1.77 5.04 -7.31
CA CYS A 234 2.12 6.41 -7.01
C CYS A 234 3.59 6.78 -7.38
N SER A 235 3.77 7.93 -8.03
CA SER A 235 5.10 8.39 -8.47
C SER A 235 6.06 8.63 -7.30
N GLY A 236 5.60 9.20 -6.19
CA GLY A 236 6.48 9.56 -5.07
C GLY A 236 6.73 8.50 -4.00
N LYS A 237 5.84 7.49 -3.84
CA LYS A 237 6.02 6.45 -2.79
C LYS A 237 6.20 5.03 -3.33
N CYS A 238 5.80 4.79 -4.59
CA CYS A 238 5.74 3.47 -5.17
C CYS A 238 6.85 3.33 -6.21
N ARG A 239 6.88 4.20 -7.22
CA ARG A 239 7.87 4.18 -8.33
C ARG A 239 9.33 4.07 -7.85
N PRO A 240 9.79 4.75 -6.77
CA PRO A 240 11.17 4.63 -6.29
C PRO A 240 11.50 3.28 -5.64
N LEU A 241 10.49 2.45 -5.36
CA LEU A 241 10.62 1.09 -4.82
C LEU A 241 10.40 0.01 -5.89
N LEU A 242 9.57 0.30 -6.90
CA LEU A 242 9.13 -0.68 -7.89
C LEU A 242 10.26 -1.27 -8.72
N GLY A 243 11.30 -0.48 -9.04
CA GLY A 243 12.45 -1.00 -9.78
C GLY A 243 13.15 -2.14 -9.04
N PHE A 244 13.39 -1.97 -7.74
CA PHE A 244 13.92 -3.06 -6.91
C PHE A 244 12.98 -4.27 -6.91
N LEU A 245 11.68 -4.06 -6.65
CA LEU A 245 10.71 -5.16 -6.54
C LEU A 245 10.54 -5.97 -7.83
N LEU A 246 10.59 -5.32 -9.00
CA LEU A 246 10.45 -5.95 -10.31
C LEU A 246 11.76 -6.59 -10.81
N CYS A 247 12.90 -6.29 -10.18
CA CYS A 247 14.19 -6.80 -10.62
C CYS A 247 14.22 -8.34 -10.55
N GLY A 248 14.66 -8.96 -11.64
CA GLY A 248 14.66 -10.42 -11.84
C GLY A 248 13.36 -11.00 -12.40
N LEU A 249 12.33 -10.18 -12.69
CA LEU A 249 11.07 -10.69 -13.21
C LEU A 249 11.21 -11.27 -14.63
N GLU A 250 11.92 -10.54 -15.50
CA GLU A 250 12.18 -10.94 -16.90
C GLU A 250 12.97 -12.26 -17.01
N GLU A 251 13.74 -12.61 -15.97
CA GLU A 251 14.51 -13.85 -15.89
C GLU A 251 13.65 -15.09 -15.56
N ARG A 252 12.37 -14.88 -15.23
CA ARG A 252 11.41 -15.94 -14.84
C ARG A 252 10.32 -16.23 -15.88
N ILE A 253 10.35 -15.53 -17.01
CA ILE A 253 9.36 -15.65 -18.09
C ILE A 253 9.59 -16.92 -18.90
#